data_AF-R8PYD1-F1
#
_entry.id   AF-R8PYD1-F1
#
_cell.length_a   1.000
_cell.length_b   1.000
_cell.length_c   1.000
_cell.angle_alpha   90.00
_cell.angle_beta   90.00
_cell.angle_gamma   90.00
#
_symmetry.space_group_name_H-M   'P 1'
#
loop_
_entity.id
_entity.type
_entity.pdbx_description
1 polymer ?
#
loop_
_entity_poly.entity_id
_entity_poly.type
_entity_poly.pdbx_seq_one_letter_code
_entity_poly.pdbx_strand_id
1 'polypeptide(L)'
;MNLSKNTLIKISVGVLSLFFILGMSISYKLYGNSELGMPYTFGNGLAFFFLILTIISLCAALIFIVIGLIKKVRKLPAKKSLLISIILFLTSVISIIILLFTITKVTNMEEEYQATQAQKKKEADYLIAAASFYNDIETFRYSASYVLSEYSTTWSKAIDQRNDFNNALRSKRTEIDGMVATVDTFYSNMGTDLKLVSEAAKEQPNKYKETYEEYKKIYGIITALNEQAQSPSGSLITFNQNVNTLIQEYKKAAGNINIAITDEIKSKANELKPTDKNLSSN
;
A
#
# COMPACT_ATOMS: atom_id res chain seq x y z
N MET A 1 -8.09 -15.04 -58.66
CA MET A 1 -9.39 -15.32 -58.00
C MET A 1 -10.10 -13.97 -57.81
N ASN A 2 -11.13 -13.68 -58.59
CA ASN A 2 -11.85 -12.40 -58.50
C ASN A 2 -12.91 -12.49 -57.40
N LEU A 3 -12.63 -11.90 -56.24
CA LEU A 3 -13.62 -11.76 -55.17
C LEU A 3 -14.70 -10.76 -55.60
N SER A 4 -15.97 -11.12 -55.37
CA SER A 4 -17.07 -10.18 -55.61
C SER A 4 -16.96 -8.99 -54.67
N LYS A 5 -17.42 -7.82 -55.13
CA LYS A 5 -17.42 -6.58 -54.34
C LYS A 5 -18.13 -6.75 -52.98
N ASN A 6 -19.21 -7.53 -52.97
CA ASN A 6 -19.97 -7.86 -51.75
C ASN A 6 -19.17 -8.75 -50.79
N THR A 7 -18.42 -9.72 -51.30
CA THR A 7 -17.57 -10.59 -50.48
C THR A 7 -16.44 -9.78 -49.83
N LEU A 8 -15.86 -8.84 -50.57
CA LEU A 8 -14.78 -7.98 -50.10
C LEU A 8 -15.24 -7.01 -48.99
N ILE A 9 -16.46 -6.46 -49.12
CA ILE A 9 -17.08 -5.64 -48.07
C ILE A 9 -17.32 -6.47 -46.80
N LYS A 10 -17.90 -7.67 -46.91
CA LYS A 10 -18.17 -8.54 -45.76
C LYS A 10 -16.90 -8.95 -45.02
N ILE A 11 -15.84 -9.29 -45.75
CA ILE A 11 -14.52 -9.60 -45.15
C ILE A 11 -13.96 -8.37 -44.41
N SER A 12 -14.04 -7.19 -45.02
CA SER A 12 -13.56 -5.94 -44.41
C SER A 12 -14.30 -5.60 -43.11
N VAL A 13 -15.62 -5.74 -43.11
CA VAL A 13 -16.44 -5.55 -41.90
C VAL A 13 -16.06 -6.57 -40.83
N GLY A 14 -15.87 -7.84 -41.17
CA GLY A 14 -15.44 -8.87 -40.22
C GLY A 14 -14.10 -8.58 -39.56
N VAL A 15 -13.11 -8.12 -40.35
CA VAL A 15 -11.79 -7.72 -39.84
C VAL A 15 -11.88 -6.50 -38.91
N LEU A 16 -12.69 -5.51 -39.27
CA LEU A 16 -12.91 -4.32 -38.43
C LEU A 16 -13.56 -4.67 -37.09
N SER A 17 -14.57 -5.53 -37.09
CA SER A 17 -15.21 -6.01 -35.87
C SER A 17 -14.25 -6.78 -34.96
N LEU A 18 -13.34 -7.57 -35.53
CA LEU A 18 -12.29 -8.26 -34.78
C LEU A 18 -11.33 -7.28 -34.08
N PHE A 19 -10.89 -6.23 -34.78
CA PHE A 19 -10.04 -5.21 -34.16
C PHE A 19 -10.75 -4.41 -33.06
N PHE A 20 -12.03 -4.13 -33.23
CA PHE A 20 -12.84 -3.50 -32.19
C PHE A 20 -12.92 -4.38 -30.93
N ILE A 21 -13.26 -5.67 -31.10
CA ILE A 21 -13.33 -6.63 -30.00
C ILE A 21 -11.97 -6.78 -29.32
N LEU A 22 -10.89 -6.83 -30.09
CA LEU A 22 -9.52 -6.92 -29.55
C LEU A 22 -9.17 -5.69 -28.70
N GLY A 23 -9.46 -4.48 -29.19
CA GLY A 23 -9.23 -3.24 -28.44
C GLY A 23 -10.02 -3.19 -27.13
N MET A 24 -11.30 -3.60 -27.19
CA MET A 24 -12.16 -3.70 -26.01
C MET A 24 -11.65 -4.75 -25.00
N SER A 25 -11.22 -5.91 -25.47
CA SER A 25 -10.70 -7.00 -24.64
C SER A 25 -9.39 -6.63 -23.93
N ILE A 26 -8.45 -6.00 -24.65
CA ILE A 26 -7.20 -5.51 -24.09
C ILE A 26 -7.49 -4.44 -23.03
N SER A 27 -8.37 -3.49 -23.33
CA SER A 27 -8.73 -2.43 -22.39
C SER A 27 -9.38 -3.00 -21.12
N TYR A 28 -10.32 -3.94 -21.25
CA TYR A 28 -10.96 -4.59 -20.11
C TYR A 28 -9.97 -5.37 -19.24
N LYS A 29 -9.02 -6.09 -19.84
CA LYS A 29 -7.99 -6.82 -19.11
C LYS A 29 -7.08 -5.90 -18.29
N LEU A 30 -6.78 -4.72 -18.80
CA LEU A 30 -5.90 -3.76 -18.14
C LEU A 30 -6.62 -2.89 -17.10
N TYR A 31 -7.86 -2.48 -17.39
CA TYR A 31 -8.54 -1.42 -16.64
C TYR A 31 -9.92 -1.81 -16.08
N GLY A 32 -10.41 -3.02 -16.37
CA GLY A 32 -11.76 -3.46 -15.98
C GLY A 32 -12.02 -3.45 -14.47
N ASN A 33 -10.97 -3.58 -13.66
CA ASN A 33 -11.05 -3.54 -12.19
C ASN A 33 -10.54 -2.21 -11.59
N SER A 34 -10.28 -1.20 -12.41
CA SER A 34 -9.87 0.12 -11.91
C SER A 34 -11.07 0.88 -11.35
N GLU A 35 -10.84 1.67 -10.30
CA GLU A 35 -11.85 2.57 -9.72
C GLU A 35 -12.28 3.71 -10.68
N LEU A 36 -11.53 3.92 -11.78
CA LEU A 36 -11.87 4.83 -12.88
C LEU A 36 -13.13 4.37 -13.65
N GLY A 37 -13.50 3.10 -13.49
CA GLY A 37 -14.78 2.55 -13.93
C GLY A 37 -14.87 2.25 -15.43
N MET A 38 -16.03 1.70 -15.80
CA MET A 38 -16.34 1.29 -17.19
C MET A 38 -16.18 2.39 -18.26
N PRO A 39 -16.48 3.67 -18.00
CA PRO A 39 -16.26 4.73 -19.00
C PRO A 39 -14.80 4.88 -19.44
N TYR A 40 -13.85 4.77 -18.49
CA TYR A 40 -12.42 4.84 -18.77
C TYR A 40 -11.95 3.63 -19.59
N THR A 41 -12.36 2.43 -19.18
CA THR A 41 -12.12 1.18 -19.90
C THR A 41 -12.69 1.23 -21.33
N PHE A 42 -13.89 1.76 -21.51
CA PHE A 42 -14.49 1.89 -22.83
C PHE A 42 -13.77 2.92 -23.71
N GLY A 43 -13.39 4.07 -23.14
CA GLY A 43 -12.63 5.11 -23.84
C GLY A 43 -11.28 4.61 -24.36
N ASN A 44 -10.53 3.88 -23.54
CA ASN A 44 -9.24 3.29 -23.94
C ASN A 44 -9.41 2.21 -25.03
N GLY A 45 -10.46 1.39 -24.97
CA GLY A 45 -10.77 0.40 -26.00
C GLY A 45 -11.07 1.06 -27.35
N LEU A 46 -11.84 2.15 -27.35
CA LEU A 46 -12.12 2.94 -28.55
C LEU A 46 -10.85 3.61 -29.10
N ALA A 47 -10.01 4.19 -28.24
CA ALA A 47 -8.76 4.85 -28.67
C ALA A 47 -7.83 3.85 -29.38
N PHE A 48 -7.70 2.63 -28.86
CA PHE A 48 -6.91 1.56 -29.49
C PHE A 48 -7.50 1.14 -30.85
N PHE A 49 -8.82 1.02 -30.94
CA PHE A 49 -9.49 0.72 -32.20
C PHE A 49 -9.23 1.82 -33.25
N PHE A 50 -9.38 3.09 -32.88
CA PHE A 50 -9.13 4.21 -33.79
C PHE A 50 -7.65 4.34 -34.20
N LEU A 51 -6.70 3.96 -33.33
CA LEU A 51 -5.27 3.87 -33.67
C LEU A 51 -5.06 2.91 -34.85
N ILE A 52 -5.61 1.70 -34.76
CA ILE A 52 -5.49 0.68 -35.81
C ILE A 52 -6.09 1.19 -37.13
N LEU A 53 -7.27 1.81 -37.09
CA LEU A 53 -7.88 2.40 -38.29
C LEU A 53 -7.00 3.49 -38.92
N THR A 54 -6.37 4.31 -38.09
CA THR A 54 -5.51 5.39 -38.55
C THR A 54 -4.24 4.85 -39.21
N ILE A 55 -3.64 3.78 -38.67
CA ILE A 55 -2.49 3.09 -39.26
C ILE A 55 -2.87 2.45 -40.61
N ILE A 56 -4.02 1.77 -40.69
CA ILE A 56 -4.51 1.18 -41.95
C ILE A 56 -4.72 2.27 -43.01
N SER A 57 -5.32 3.40 -42.62
CA SER A 57 -5.52 4.55 -43.50
C SER A 57 -4.19 5.14 -44.00
N LEU A 58 -3.19 5.26 -43.12
CA LEU A 58 -1.85 5.72 -43.48
C LEU A 58 -1.19 4.82 -44.54
N CYS A 59 -1.22 3.50 -44.31
CA CYS A 59 -0.68 2.50 -45.23
C CYS A 59 -1.36 2.58 -46.60
N ALA A 60 -2.70 2.68 -46.62
CA ALA A 60 -3.45 2.83 -47.86
C ALA A 60 -3.07 4.12 -48.61
N ALA A 61 -2.96 5.25 -47.90
CA ALA A 61 -2.57 6.53 -48.49
C ALA A 61 -1.17 6.48 -49.11
N LEU A 62 -0.20 5.86 -48.44
CA LEU A 62 1.16 5.64 -48.96
C LEU A 62 1.15 4.82 -50.25
N ILE A 63 0.39 3.72 -50.30
CA ILE A 63 0.26 2.89 -51.50
C ILE A 63 -0.31 3.71 -52.67
N PHE A 64 -1.35 4.50 -52.44
CA PHE A 64 -1.92 5.34 -53.50
C PHE A 64 -1.00 6.47 -53.95
N ILE A 65 -0.20 7.06 -53.05
CA ILE A 65 0.84 8.03 -53.42
C ILE A 65 1.87 7.38 -54.35
N VAL A 66 2.38 6.19 -54.02
CA VAL A 66 3.33 5.46 -54.86
C VAL A 66 2.73 5.16 -56.24
N ILE A 67 1.49 4.66 -56.30
CA ILE A 67 0.79 4.42 -57.57
C ILE A 67 0.63 5.72 -58.37
N GLY A 68 0.27 6.82 -57.71
CA GLY A 68 0.14 8.14 -58.31
C GLY A 68 1.44 8.64 -58.91
N LEU A 69 2.56 8.51 -58.17
CA LEU A 69 3.90 8.87 -58.63
C LEU A 69 4.31 8.04 -59.86
N ILE A 70 4.09 6.72 -59.83
CA ILE A 70 4.36 5.83 -60.98
C ILE A 70 3.56 6.27 -62.21
N LYS A 71 2.26 6.58 -62.06
CA LYS A 71 1.41 7.07 -63.16
C LYS A 71 1.85 8.43 -63.68
N LYS A 72 2.29 9.34 -62.81
CA LYS A 72 2.84 10.66 -63.17
C LYS A 72 4.12 10.51 -63.99
N VAL A 73 5.05 9.64 -63.58
CA VAL A 73 6.28 9.32 -64.33
C VAL A 73 5.96 8.72 -65.70
N ARG A 74 4.90 7.91 -65.80
CA ARG A 74 4.41 7.31 -67.07
C ARG A 74 3.55 8.24 -67.93
N LYS A 75 3.42 9.54 -67.60
CA LYS A 75 2.59 10.54 -68.30
C LYS A 75 1.09 10.16 -68.47
N LEU A 76 0.57 9.33 -67.57
CA LEU A 76 -0.87 8.99 -67.51
C LEU A 76 -1.64 10.07 -66.72
N PRO A 77 -2.96 10.26 -66.96
CA PRO A 77 -3.76 11.23 -66.21
C PRO A 77 -3.86 10.84 -64.72
N ALA A 78 -3.03 11.47 -63.88
CA ALA A 78 -2.87 11.14 -62.46
C ALA A 78 -3.21 12.30 -61.50
N LYS A 79 -3.52 13.49 -62.02
CA LYS A 79 -3.56 14.75 -61.25
C LYS A 79 -4.60 14.74 -60.11
N LYS A 80 -5.80 14.18 -60.36
CA LYS A 80 -6.88 14.07 -59.34
C LYS A 80 -6.60 12.99 -58.28
N SER A 81 -6.12 11.81 -58.68
CA SER A 81 -5.90 10.71 -57.73
C SER A 81 -4.75 11.01 -56.77
N LEU A 82 -3.69 11.65 -57.25
CA LEU A 82 -2.51 11.99 -56.44
C LEU A 82 -2.84 13.07 -55.38
N LEU A 83 -3.67 14.07 -55.74
CA LEU A 83 -4.13 15.11 -54.80
C LEU A 83 -4.97 14.52 -53.66
N ILE A 84 -5.89 13.59 -53.99
CA ILE A 84 -6.73 12.90 -52.98
C ILE A 84 -5.85 12.08 -52.03
N SER A 85 -4.83 11.38 -52.54
CA SER A 85 -3.93 10.58 -51.70
C SER A 85 -3.06 11.42 -50.77
N ILE A 86 -2.61 12.60 -51.21
CA ILE A 86 -1.86 13.53 -50.37
C ILE A 86 -2.76 14.09 -49.25
N ILE A 87 -4.01 14.45 -49.57
CA ILE A 87 -4.97 14.91 -48.56
C ILE A 87 -5.23 13.82 -47.51
N LEU A 88 -5.49 12.59 -47.95
CA LEU A 88 -5.69 11.44 -47.05
C LEU A 88 -4.47 11.17 -46.16
N PHE A 89 -3.26 11.26 -46.73
CA PHE A 89 -2.01 11.12 -45.98
C PHE A 89 -1.87 12.20 -44.90
N LEU A 90 -2.07 13.47 -45.25
CA LEU A 90 -2.01 14.59 -44.29
C LEU A 90 -3.06 14.43 -43.18
N THR A 91 -4.30 14.06 -43.51
CA THR A 91 -5.34 13.83 -42.49
C THR A 91 -4.97 12.69 -41.55
N SER A 92 -4.38 11.61 -42.06
CA SER A 92 -3.93 10.47 -41.23
C SER A 92 -2.79 10.87 -40.29
N VAL A 93 -1.81 11.64 -40.77
CA VAL A 93 -0.70 12.14 -39.93
C VAL A 93 -1.23 13.03 -38.80
N ILE A 94 -2.17 13.94 -39.09
CA ILE A 94 -2.78 14.82 -38.07
C ILE A 94 -3.55 13.98 -37.03
N SER A 95 -4.31 12.97 -37.45
CA SER A 95 -5.02 12.07 -36.53
C SER A 95 -4.06 11.30 -35.61
N ILE A 96 -2.91 10.84 -36.12
CA ILE A 96 -1.87 10.19 -35.30
C ILE A 96 -1.33 11.14 -34.26
N ILE A 97 -1.03 12.39 -34.63
CA ILE A 97 -0.50 13.40 -33.70
C ILE A 97 -1.50 13.68 -32.56
N ILE A 98 -2.78 13.87 -32.89
CA ILE A 98 -3.86 14.08 -31.89
C ILE A 98 -3.99 12.87 -30.95
N LEU A 99 -3.88 11.66 -31.51
CA LEU A 99 -3.99 10.42 -30.76
C LEU A 99 -2.79 10.22 -29.82
N LEU A 100 -1.57 10.47 -30.29
CA LEU A 100 -0.36 10.44 -29.45
C LEU A 100 -0.46 11.45 -28.31
N PHE A 101 -0.91 12.67 -28.58
CA PHE A 101 -1.13 13.69 -27.56
C PHE A 101 -2.16 13.27 -26.50
N THR A 102 -3.28 12.67 -26.94
CA THR A 102 -4.31 12.14 -26.05
C THR A 102 -3.77 11.00 -25.17
N ILE A 103 -3.01 10.07 -25.76
CA ILE A 103 -2.37 8.96 -25.02
C ILE A 103 -1.46 9.51 -23.93
N THR A 104 -0.59 10.48 -24.25
CA THR A 104 0.31 11.09 -23.25
C THR A 104 -0.45 11.78 -22.11
N LYS A 105 -1.57 12.44 -22.40
CA LYS A 105 -2.40 13.06 -21.35
C LYS A 105 -3.05 12.02 -20.44
N VAL A 106 -3.56 10.93 -21.01
CA VAL A 106 -4.21 9.85 -20.26
C VAL A 106 -3.19 9.08 -19.40
N THR A 107 -2.00 8.79 -19.92
CA THR A 107 -0.95 8.11 -19.14
C THR A 107 -0.50 8.93 -17.94
N ASN A 108 -0.37 10.25 -18.09
CA ASN A 108 -0.02 11.11 -16.96
C ASN A 108 -1.11 11.14 -15.88
N MET A 109 -2.39 11.15 -16.29
CA MET A 109 -3.52 11.07 -15.35
C MET A 109 -3.54 9.73 -14.60
N GLU A 110 -3.21 8.62 -15.26
CA GLU A 110 -3.10 7.31 -14.63
C GLU A 110 -1.96 7.27 -13.61
N GLU A 111 -0.78 7.77 -13.96
CA GLU A 111 0.36 7.83 -13.04
C GLU A 111 0.04 8.68 -11.81
N GLU A 112 -0.58 9.85 -11.99
CA GLU A 112 -1.06 10.71 -10.91
C GLU A 112 -2.11 10.00 -10.04
N TYR A 113 -3.03 9.25 -10.65
CA TYR A 113 -4.04 8.47 -9.93
C TYR A 113 -3.41 7.39 -9.05
N GLN A 114 -2.51 6.58 -9.62
CA GLN A 114 -1.82 5.51 -8.91
C GLN A 114 -0.97 6.05 -7.77
N ALA A 115 -0.25 7.16 -8.01
CA ALA A 115 0.52 7.85 -6.97
C ALA A 115 -0.39 8.34 -5.83
N THR A 116 -1.55 8.91 -6.16
CA THR A 116 -2.53 9.37 -5.17
C THR A 116 -3.09 8.23 -4.33
N GLN A 117 -3.42 7.09 -4.95
CA GLN A 117 -3.93 5.92 -4.23
C GLN A 117 -2.87 5.27 -3.34
N ALA A 118 -1.62 5.18 -3.83
CA ALA A 118 -0.50 4.71 -3.03
C ALA A 118 -0.27 5.61 -1.80
N GLN A 119 -0.34 6.93 -1.98
CA GLN A 119 -0.22 7.89 -0.89
C GLN A 119 -1.35 7.73 0.14
N LYS A 120 -2.61 7.61 -0.29
CA LYS A 120 -3.75 7.39 0.62
C LYS A 120 -3.62 6.10 1.42
N LYS A 121 -3.23 5.00 0.77
CA LYS A 121 -3.01 3.72 1.46
C LYS A 121 -1.94 3.86 2.53
N LYS A 122 -0.82 4.51 2.19
CA LYS A 122 0.29 4.75 3.09
C LYS A 122 -0.10 5.63 4.28
N GLU A 123 -0.90 6.67 4.06
CA GLU A 123 -1.46 7.49 5.15
C GLU A 123 -2.38 6.70 6.07
N ALA A 124 -3.20 5.80 5.53
CA ALA A 124 -4.02 4.91 6.33
C ALA A 124 -3.16 3.96 7.17
N ASP A 125 -2.09 3.39 6.59
CA ASP A 125 -1.16 2.51 7.31
C ASP A 125 -0.46 3.26 8.46
N TYR A 126 -0.09 4.53 8.26
CA TYR A 126 0.48 5.37 9.32
C TYR A 126 -0.48 5.63 10.47
N LEU A 127 -1.74 5.94 10.16
CA LEU A 127 -2.76 6.13 11.18
C LEU A 127 -3.06 4.84 11.96
N ILE A 128 -3.13 3.70 11.26
CA ILE A 128 -3.33 2.38 11.88
C ILE A 128 -2.17 2.04 12.81
N ALA A 129 -0.92 2.20 12.36
CA ALA A 129 0.26 1.95 13.20
C ALA A 129 0.28 2.84 14.44
N ALA A 130 -0.04 4.13 14.29
CA ALA A 130 -0.08 5.05 15.42
C ALA A 130 -1.15 4.65 16.45
N ALA A 131 -2.32 4.22 15.98
CA ALA A 131 -3.42 3.79 16.81
C ALA A 131 -3.19 2.42 17.47
N SER A 132 -2.58 1.48 16.74
CA SER A 132 -2.17 0.16 17.22
C SER A 132 -1.17 0.29 18.37
N PHE A 133 -0.09 1.06 18.16
CA PHE A 133 0.89 1.35 19.20
C PHE A 133 0.23 1.90 20.47
N TYR A 134 -0.72 2.85 20.32
CA TYR A 134 -1.43 3.43 21.47
C TYR A 134 -2.22 2.39 22.26
N ASN A 135 -2.96 1.50 21.58
CA ASN A 135 -3.74 0.45 22.23
C ASN A 135 -2.86 -0.56 22.97
N ASP A 136 -1.68 -0.86 22.44
CA ASP A 136 -0.76 -1.83 23.02
C ASP A 136 -0.07 -1.32 24.29
N ILE A 137 -0.02 0.00 24.54
CA ILE A 137 0.61 0.59 25.74
C ILE A 137 0.01 0.01 27.03
N GLU A 138 -1.30 -0.11 27.15
CA GLU A 138 -1.88 -0.61 28.40
C GLU A 138 -1.66 -2.12 28.55
N THR A 139 -1.88 -2.86 27.46
CA THR A 139 -1.80 -4.32 27.42
C THR A 139 -0.37 -4.82 27.65
N PHE A 140 0.64 -4.16 27.06
CA PHE A 140 2.04 -4.44 27.34
C PHE A 140 2.36 -4.24 28.81
N ARG A 141 1.96 -3.11 29.40
CA ARG A 141 2.24 -2.81 30.82
C ARG A 141 1.67 -3.88 31.73
N TYR A 142 0.43 -4.30 31.49
CA TYR A 142 -0.22 -5.36 32.27
C TYR A 142 0.56 -6.66 32.17
N SER A 143 0.87 -7.10 30.94
CA SER A 143 1.57 -8.36 30.66
C SER A 143 2.96 -8.39 31.27
N ALA A 144 3.74 -7.32 31.09
CA ALA A 144 5.08 -7.19 31.65
C ALA A 144 5.05 -7.15 33.18
N SER A 145 4.12 -6.38 33.78
CA SER A 145 4.01 -6.30 35.24
C SER A 145 3.69 -7.66 35.87
N TYR A 146 2.87 -8.48 35.21
CA TYR A 146 2.55 -9.82 35.67
C TYR A 146 3.79 -10.72 35.69
N VAL A 147 4.51 -10.82 34.57
CA VAL A 147 5.74 -11.63 34.46
C VAL A 147 6.78 -11.20 35.50
N LEU A 148 7.02 -9.90 35.64
CA LEU A 148 8.01 -9.37 36.58
C LEU A 148 7.60 -9.63 38.04
N SER A 149 6.31 -9.58 38.35
CA SER A 149 5.77 -9.92 39.68
C SER A 149 5.95 -11.41 40.01
N GLU A 150 5.77 -12.30 39.03
CA GLU A 150 6.02 -13.75 39.20
C GLU A 150 7.49 -14.02 39.54
N TYR A 151 8.42 -13.33 38.88
CA TYR A 151 9.85 -13.43 39.22
C TYR A 151 10.15 -12.91 40.62
N SER A 152 9.66 -11.72 40.98
CA SER A 152 9.83 -11.15 42.32
C SER A 152 9.33 -12.10 43.41
N THR A 153 8.12 -12.64 43.24
CA THR A 153 7.48 -13.56 44.19
C THR A 153 8.26 -14.87 44.29
N THR A 154 8.69 -15.44 43.16
CA THR A 154 9.49 -16.67 43.11
C THR A 154 10.82 -16.49 43.82
N TRP A 155 11.49 -15.37 43.57
CA TRP A 155 12.76 -15.04 44.20
C TRP A 155 12.62 -14.89 45.71
N SER A 156 11.59 -14.19 46.17
CA SER A 156 11.29 -14.03 47.61
C SER A 156 11.07 -15.38 48.28
N LYS A 157 10.24 -16.25 47.68
CA LYS A 157 9.99 -17.60 48.21
C LYS A 157 11.25 -18.45 48.25
N ALA A 158 12.12 -18.35 47.25
CA ALA A 158 13.39 -19.06 47.24
C ALA A 158 14.32 -18.61 48.39
N ILE A 159 14.29 -17.33 48.78
CA ILE A 159 15.03 -16.82 49.96
C ILE A 159 14.49 -17.47 51.22
N ASP A 160 13.17 -17.42 51.42
CA ASP A 160 12.52 -17.96 52.62
C ASP A 160 12.78 -19.46 52.77
N GLN A 161 12.81 -20.19 51.65
CA GLN A 161 13.01 -21.64 51.61
C GLN A 161 14.48 -22.06 51.50
N ARG A 162 15.42 -21.12 51.40
CA ARG A 162 16.86 -21.37 51.16
C ARG A 162 17.14 -22.20 49.90
N ASN A 163 16.34 -22.00 48.86
CA ASN A 163 16.51 -22.63 47.55
C ASN A 163 17.51 -21.85 46.69
N ASP A 164 18.14 -22.54 45.73
CA ASP A 164 18.95 -21.87 44.71
C ASP A 164 18.09 -20.95 43.84
N PHE A 165 18.42 -19.66 43.84
CA PHE A 165 17.65 -18.63 43.15
C PHE A 165 17.61 -18.83 41.64
N ASN A 166 18.73 -19.22 41.04
CA ASN A 166 18.85 -19.37 39.60
C ASN A 166 17.98 -20.53 39.11
N ASN A 167 17.95 -21.62 39.85
CA ASN A 167 17.10 -22.76 39.57
C ASN A 167 15.62 -22.38 39.73
N ALA A 168 15.24 -21.70 40.81
CA ALA A 168 13.87 -21.25 41.02
C ALA A 168 13.36 -20.32 39.90
N LEU A 169 14.17 -19.34 39.50
CA LEU A 169 13.83 -18.42 38.41
C LEU A 169 13.77 -19.11 37.05
N ARG A 170 14.69 -20.06 36.77
CA ARG A 170 14.66 -20.84 35.53
C ARG A 170 13.41 -21.69 35.45
N SER A 171 13.06 -22.40 36.53
CA SER A 171 11.83 -23.19 36.60
C SER A 171 10.59 -22.32 36.40
N LYS A 172 10.52 -21.16 37.07
CA LYS A 172 9.40 -20.22 36.88
C LYS A 172 9.36 -19.72 35.44
N ARG A 173 10.48 -19.33 34.83
CA ARG A 173 10.51 -18.88 33.43
C ARG A 173 9.92 -19.94 32.49
N THR A 174 10.27 -21.22 32.68
CA THR A 174 9.69 -22.31 31.89
C THR A 174 8.19 -22.47 32.15
N GLU A 175 7.73 -22.30 33.40
CA GLU A 175 6.31 -22.37 33.77
C GLU A 175 5.48 -21.25 33.10
N ILE A 176 6.02 -20.03 33.00
CA ILE A 176 5.32 -18.86 32.44
C ILE A 176 5.79 -18.48 31.03
N ASP A 177 6.41 -19.40 30.30
CA ASP A 177 7.06 -19.12 29.00
C ASP A 177 6.10 -18.47 27.99
N GLY A 178 4.85 -18.92 27.92
CA GLY A 178 3.83 -18.32 27.05
C GLY A 178 3.53 -16.85 27.38
N MET A 179 3.60 -16.46 28.65
CA MET A 179 3.41 -15.06 29.08
C MET A 179 4.64 -14.22 28.75
N VAL A 180 5.85 -14.78 28.94
CA VAL A 180 7.11 -14.14 28.53
C VAL A 180 7.12 -13.90 27.01
N ALA A 181 6.69 -14.90 26.23
CA ALA A 181 6.54 -14.77 24.77
C ALA A 181 5.48 -13.72 24.38
N THR A 182 4.41 -13.59 25.17
CA THR A 182 3.38 -12.56 24.94
C THR A 182 3.95 -11.16 25.13
N VAL A 183 4.76 -10.93 26.17
CA VAL A 183 5.47 -9.65 26.37
C VAL A 183 6.39 -9.33 25.19
N ASP A 184 7.12 -10.32 24.69
CA ASP A 184 8.02 -10.16 23.54
C ASP A 184 7.27 -9.88 22.23
N THR A 185 6.10 -10.49 22.06
CA THR A 185 5.22 -10.25 20.90
C THR A 185 4.74 -8.80 20.88
N PHE A 186 4.25 -8.28 22.01
CA PHE A 186 3.87 -6.87 22.10
C PHE A 186 5.06 -5.94 21.86
N TYR A 187 6.22 -6.23 22.46
CA TYR A 187 7.45 -5.47 22.22
C TYR A 187 7.80 -5.38 20.72
N SER A 188 7.72 -6.52 20.01
CA SER A 188 8.04 -6.61 18.58
C SER A 188 7.03 -5.87 17.71
N ASN A 189 5.73 -5.99 18.01
CA ASN A 189 4.65 -5.30 17.30
C ASN A 189 4.79 -3.78 17.47
N MET A 190 4.95 -3.31 18.71
CA MET A 190 5.16 -1.89 18.99
C MET A 190 6.41 -1.34 18.31
N GLY A 191 7.47 -2.13 18.16
CA GLY A 191 8.67 -1.75 17.41
C GLY A 191 8.40 -1.57 15.92
N THR A 192 7.58 -2.44 15.34
CA THR A 192 7.14 -2.35 13.93
C THR A 192 6.27 -1.12 13.71
N ASP A 193 5.31 -0.87 14.59
CA ASP A 193 4.45 0.31 14.53
C ASP A 193 5.26 1.61 14.69
N LEU A 194 6.21 1.64 15.63
CA LEU A 194 7.09 2.80 15.83
C LEU A 194 7.90 3.15 14.57
N LYS A 195 8.33 2.13 13.81
CA LYS A 195 9.03 2.35 12.54
C LYS A 195 8.15 3.07 11.53
N LEU A 196 6.90 2.64 11.36
CA LEU A 196 5.93 3.29 10.47
C LEU A 196 5.61 4.71 10.94
N VAL A 197 5.42 4.92 12.24
CA VAL A 197 5.20 6.26 12.81
C VAL A 197 6.42 7.17 12.62
N SER A 198 7.64 6.61 12.65
CA SER A 198 8.87 7.36 12.32
C SER A 198 8.91 7.82 10.87
N GLU A 199 8.50 6.96 9.93
CA GLU A 199 8.38 7.33 8.52
C GLU A 199 7.32 8.41 8.31
N ALA A 200 6.16 8.25 8.96
CA ALA A 200 5.09 9.24 8.97
C ALA A 200 5.55 10.61 9.50
N ALA A 201 6.37 10.63 10.56
CA ALA A 201 6.93 11.85 11.14
C ALA A 201 7.95 12.55 10.22
N LYS A 202 8.63 11.81 9.33
CA LYS A 202 9.52 12.41 8.32
C LYS A 202 8.74 13.05 7.18
N GLU A 203 7.67 12.41 6.75
CA GLU A 203 6.86 12.87 5.60
C GLU A 203 5.85 13.94 5.99
N GLN A 204 5.24 13.81 7.18
CA GLN A 204 4.21 14.69 7.70
C GLN A 204 4.56 15.13 9.13
N PRO A 205 5.65 15.90 9.32
CA PRO A 205 6.15 16.26 10.65
C PRO A 205 5.12 17.01 11.48
N ASN A 206 4.28 17.85 10.86
CA ASN A 206 3.24 18.60 11.55
C ASN A 206 2.15 17.72 12.16
N LYS A 207 1.99 16.47 11.67
CA LYS A 207 0.99 15.53 12.18
C LYS A 207 1.57 14.52 13.17
N TYR A 208 2.75 13.96 12.88
CA TYR A 208 3.25 12.78 13.59
C TYR A 208 4.52 13.02 14.41
N LYS A 209 5.21 14.15 14.27
CA LYS A 209 6.50 14.34 14.95
C LYS A 209 6.38 14.27 16.48
N GLU A 210 5.41 14.95 17.06
CA GLU A 210 5.20 14.95 18.51
C GLU A 210 4.82 13.56 19.02
N THR A 211 3.86 12.90 18.35
CA THR A 211 3.48 11.51 18.65
C THR A 211 4.67 10.55 18.58
N TYR A 212 5.48 10.65 17.52
CA TYR A 212 6.68 9.83 17.35
C TYR A 212 7.67 9.99 18.50
N GLU A 213 7.95 11.23 18.92
CA GLU A 213 8.91 11.48 20.01
C GLU A 213 8.40 10.92 21.35
N GLU A 214 7.11 11.01 21.64
CA GLU A 214 6.54 10.40 22.85
C GLU A 214 6.51 8.86 22.77
N TYR A 215 6.17 8.29 21.61
CA TYR A 215 6.22 6.83 21.40
C TYR A 215 7.64 6.29 21.52
N LYS A 216 8.64 7.00 20.97
CA LYS A 216 10.04 6.63 21.09
C LYS A 216 10.51 6.63 22.55
N LYS A 217 10.07 7.60 23.35
CA LYS A 217 10.40 7.65 24.79
C LYS A 217 9.84 6.44 25.54
N ILE A 218 8.55 6.13 25.38
CA ILE A 218 7.96 4.96 26.05
C ILE A 218 8.54 3.66 25.52
N TYR A 219 8.91 3.59 24.23
CA TYR A 219 9.52 2.39 23.65
C TYR A 219 10.88 2.05 24.27
N GLY A 220 11.67 3.05 24.67
CA GLY A 220 12.89 2.82 25.45
C GLY A 220 12.61 2.13 26.79
N ILE A 221 11.52 2.52 27.47
CA ILE A 221 11.10 1.91 28.74
C ILE A 221 10.54 0.50 28.51
N ILE A 222 9.74 0.32 27.46
CA ILE A 222 9.23 -0.98 26.99
C ILE A 222 10.38 -1.96 26.75
N THR A 223 11.44 -1.49 26.08
CA THR A 223 12.64 -2.30 25.80
C THR A 223 13.27 -2.79 27.10
N ALA A 224 13.51 -1.89 28.06
CA ALA A 224 14.09 -2.25 29.36
C ALA A 224 13.19 -3.21 30.16
N LEU A 225 11.86 -3.05 30.10
CA LEU A 225 10.92 -3.96 30.74
C LEU A 225 10.91 -5.35 30.07
N ASN A 226 10.98 -5.42 28.73
CA ASN A 226 11.08 -6.69 28.01
C ASN A 226 12.39 -7.40 28.36
N GLU A 227 13.52 -6.69 28.43
CA GLU A 227 14.80 -7.27 28.85
C GLU A 227 14.72 -7.92 30.24
N GLN A 228 14.08 -7.27 31.22
CA GLN A 228 13.87 -7.85 32.55
C GLN A 228 12.88 -9.03 32.54
N ALA A 229 11.89 -9.01 31.64
CA ALA A 229 10.96 -10.12 31.46
C ALA A 229 11.62 -11.34 30.79
N GLN A 230 12.58 -11.14 29.89
CA GLN A 230 13.33 -12.23 29.25
C GLN A 230 14.43 -12.78 30.16
N SER A 231 15.09 -11.90 30.91
CA SER A 231 16.25 -12.23 31.72
C SER A 231 16.31 -11.37 32.97
N PRO A 232 15.58 -11.73 34.06
CA PRO A 232 15.65 -10.99 35.31
C PRO A 232 17.08 -10.98 35.85
N SER A 233 17.52 -9.82 36.35
CA SER A 233 18.93 -9.58 36.69
C SER A 233 19.09 -8.84 38.02
N GLY A 234 20.26 -8.98 38.64
CA GLY A 234 20.60 -8.33 39.91
C GLY A 234 20.19 -9.13 41.14
N SER A 235 20.06 -8.44 42.28
CA SER A 235 19.45 -9.01 43.50
C SER A 235 17.95 -8.77 43.51
N LEU A 236 17.18 -9.48 44.35
CA LEU A 236 15.74 -9.21 44.52
C LEU A 236 15.45 -7.72 44.80
N ILE A 237 16.26 -7.09 45.65
CA ILE A 237 16.10 -5.69 46.01
C ILE A 237 16.33 -4.79 44.79
N THR A 238 17.46 -4.99 44.09
CA THR A 238 17.82 -4.18 42.91
C THR A 238 16.84 -4.40 41.75
N PHE A 239 16.43 -5.65 41.52
CA PHE A 239 15.42 -6.01 40.54
C PHE A 239 14.10 -5.29 40.81
N ASN A 240 13.58 -5.38 42.04
CA ASN A 240 12.33 -4.74 42.42
C ASN A 240 12.42 -3.21 42.35
N GLN A 241 13.55 -2.61 42.74
CA GLN A 241 13.77 -1.17 42.61
C GLN A 241 13.78 -0.72 41.15
N ASN A 242 14.50 -1.45 40.28
CA ASN A 242 14.59 -1.15 38.85
C ASN A 242 13.24 -1.30 38.17
N VAL A 243 12.54 -2.42 38.39
CA VAL A 243 11.20 -2.65 37.82
C VAL A 243 10.21 -1.59 38.28
N ASN A 244 10.19 -1.25 39.56
CA ASN A 244 9.29 -0.21 40.06
C ASN A 244 9.57 1.15 39.43
N THR A 245 10.85 1.51 39.28
CA THR A 245 11.26 2.75 38.62
C THR A 245 10.78 2.78 37.17
N LEU A 246 11.06 1.73 36.39
CA LEU A 246 10.61 1.60 35.01
C LEU A 246 9.08 1.69 34.89
N ILE A 247 8.32 1.05 35.79
CA ILE A 247 6.85 1.11 35.77
C ILE A 247 6.32 2.51 36.08
N GLN A 248 6.97 3.30 36.94
CA GLN A 248 6.57 4.68 37.19
C GLN A 248 6.89 5.60 36.00
N GLU A 249 8.07 5.44 35.41
CA GLU A 249 8.44 6.14 34.17
C GLU A 249 7.49 5.79 33.03
N TYR A 250 7.11 4.52 32.92
CA TYR A 250 6.12 4.04 31.95
C TYR A 250 4.78 4.76 32.10
N LYS A 251 4.24 4.81 33.34
CA LYS A 251 2.96 5.49 33.61
C LYS A 251 3.02 6.97 33.26
N LYS A 252 4.14 7.64 33.57
CA LYS A 252 4.36 9.04 33.20
C LYS A 252 4.38 9.22 31.68
N ALA A 253 5.14 8.38 30.97
CA ALA A 253 5.22 8.43 29.51
C ALA A 253 3.86 8.15 28.84
N ALA A 254 3.12 7.15 29.33
CA ALA A 254 1.76 6.86 28.85
C ALA A 254 0.79 8.03 29.07
N GLY A 255 0.90 8.72 30.22
CA GLY A 255 0.13 9.93 30.49
C GLY A 255 0.44 11.06 29.51
N ASN A 256 1.71 11.30 29.21
CA ASN A 256 2.13 12.29 28.20
C ASN A 256 1.61 11.94 26.81
N ILE A 257 1.68 10.66 26.42
CA ILE A 257 1.16 10.16 25.15
C ILE A 257 -0.32 10.47 24.99
N ASN A 258 -1.14 10.21 26.00
CA ASN A 258 -2.58 10.48 25.94
C ASN A 258 -2.90 11.98 25.69
N ILE A 259 -2.00 12.88 26.08
CA ILE A 259 -2.10 14.32 25.80
C ILE A 259 -1.60 14.64 24.39
N ALA A 260 -0.48 14.05 23.97
CA ALA A 260 0.23 14.36 22.73
C ALA A 260 -0.40 13.77 21.45
N ILE A 261 -1.10 12.63 21.54
CA ILE A 261 -1.72 12.00 20.36
C ILE A 261 -2.98 12.77 19.93
N THR A 262 -3.19 12.82 18.62
CA THR A 262 -4.33 13.52 18.02
C THR A 262 -5.65 12.78 18.25
N ASP A 263 -6.77 13.51 18.14
CA ASP A 263 -8.11 12.92 18.21
C ASP A 263 -8.36 11.90 17.08
N GLU A 264 -7.71 12.09 15.93
CA GLU A 264 -7.75 11.14 14.81
C GLU A 264 -7.15 9.79 15.21
N ILE A 265 -5.98 9.79 15.86
CA ILE A 265 -5.32 8.57 16.38
C ILE A 265 -6.20 7.93 17.46
N LYS A 266 -6.76 8.72 18.38
CA LYS A 266 -7.67 8.22 19.43
C LYS A 266 -8.93 7.58 18.84
N SER A 267 -9.53 8.22 17.84
CA SER A 267 -10.71 7.69 17.13
C SER A 267 -10.38 6.36 16.46
N LYS A 268 -9.27 6.32 15.71
CA LYS A 268 -8.83 5.09 15.05
C LYS A 268 -8.51 3.98 16.05
N ALA A 269 -7.89 4.31 17.18
CA ALA A 269 -7.60 3.34 18.24
C ALA A 269 -8.88 2.73 18.81
N ASN A 270 -9.94 3.51 18.98
CA ASN A 270 -11.24 3.01 19.41
C ASN A 270 -11.92 2.10 18.36
N GLU A 271 -11.76 2.39 17.07
CA GLU A 271 -12.26 1.52 15.99
C GLU A 271 -11.53 0.17 15.94
N LEU A 272 -10.24 0.16 16.27
CA LEU A 272 -9.41 -1.05 16.25
C LEU A 272 -9.64 -1.96 17.46
N LYS A 273 -10.29 -1.45 18.53
CA LYS A 273 -10.66 -2.30 19.67
C LYS A 273 -11.71 -3.31 19.22
N PRO A 274 -11.60 -4.58 19.64
CA PRO A 274 -12.66 -5.55 19.36
C PRO A 274 -13.97 -5.06 19.96
N THR A 275 -14.98 -4.78 19.13
CA THR A 275 -16.33 -4.49 19.61
C THR A 275 -16.94 -5.74 20.23
N ASP A 276 -17.54 -5.61 21.42
CA ASP A 276 -18.20 -6.68 22.20
C ASP A 276 -19.19 -7.57 21.42
N LYS A 277 -19.65 -7.13 20.22
CA LYS A 277 -20.52 -7.91 19.33
C LYS A 277 -19.89 -9.19 18.77
N ASN A 278 -18.56 -9.34 18.76
CA ASN A 278 -17.90 -10.56 18.24
C ASN A 278 -17.54 -11.59 19.33
N LEU A 279 -17.85 -11.31 20.61
CA LEU A 279 -17.61 -12.23 21.72
C LEU A 279 -18.84 -13.07 22.09
N SER A 280 -20.01 -12.80 21.50
CA SER A 280 -21.26 -13.55 21.76
C SER A 280 -21.56 -14.66 20.74
N SER A 281 -20.59 -15.03 19.90
CA SER A 281 -20.81 -16.00 18.81
C SER A 281 -19.82 -17.18 18.79
N ASN A 282 -19.30 -17.57 19.96
CA ASN A 282 -18.62 -18.85 20.16
C ASN A 282 -19.21 -19.59 21.36
#